data_AF-A0A7S1EUW2-F1
#
_entry.id   AF-A0A7S1EUW2-F1
#
_cell.length_a   1.000
_cell.length_b   1.000
_cell.length_c   1.000
_cell.angle_alpha   90.00
_cell.angle_beta   90.00
_cell.angle_gamma   90.00
#
_symmetry.space_group_name_H-M   'P 1'
#
loop_
_entity.id
_entity.type
_entity.pdbx_description
1 polymer ?
#
loop_
_entity_poly.entity_id
_entity_poly.type
_entity_poly.pdbx_seq_one_letter_code
_entity_poly.pdbx_strand_id
1 'polypeptide(L)'
;YLGDALILALKEVIGSEASEDVLVAWRKAYDHIASFFIETEKKLTAEVKDQPGGWEGFRKFKIVERVEEADASSFTTDSDDEFEETELRTIFKLEPVDGNKTLPVHKFGQYVCIRYHMGDVTTHRNYTLQSITDNKMVIAVKHMDEVPTSKYMLENWKEGFEVETSPPVGSFLLLESLSV
;
A
#
# COMPACT_ATOMS: atom_id res chain seq x y z
N TYR A 1 19.38 3.15 15.54
CA TYR A 1 18.44 4.29 15.48
C TYR A 1 17.03 3.92 15.94
N LEU A 2 16.27 3.08 15.22
CA LEU A 2 14.90 2.73 15.66
C LEU A 2 14.89 1.91 16.96
N GLY A 3 15.70 0.85 17.05
CA GLY A 3 15.82 0.05 18.27
C GLY A 3 16.23 0.90 19.47
N ASP A 4 17.21 1.79 19.31
CA ASP A 4 17.65 2.66 20.40
C ASP A 4 16.56 3.64 20.86
N ALA A 5 15.81 4.23 19.92
CA ALA A 5 14.69 5.11 20.24
C ALA A 5 13.58 4.36 20.99
N LEU A 6 13.28 3.11 20.61
CA LEU A 6 12.32 2.26 21.31
C LEU A 6 12.77 1.98 22.74
N ILE A 7 14.03 1.60 22.94
CA ILE A 7 14.57 1.30 24.27
C ILE A 7 14.60 2.55 25.16
N LEU A 8 14.91 3.72 24.59
CA LEU A 8 14.86 4.99 25.32
C LEU A 8 13.43 5.35 25.75
N ALA A 9 12.46 5.22 24.85
CA ALA A 9 11.05 5.46 25.17
C ALA A 9 10.54 4.46 26.24
N LEU A 10 10.94 3.20 26.14
CA LEU A 10 10.62 2.18 27.13
C LEU A 10 11.17 2.56 28.52
N LYS A 11 12.41 3.05 28.59
CA LYS A 11 13.02 3.52 29.84
C LYS A 11 12.28 4.73 30.42
N GLU A 12 11.81 5.65 29.56
CA GLU A 12 11.02 6.82 29.99
C GLU A 12 9.67 6.41 30.60
N VAL A 13 8.98 5.44 29.99
CA VAL A 13 7.67 4.97 30.45
C VAL A 13 7.76 4.09 31.70
N ILE A 14 8.73 3.18 31.76
CA ILE A 14 8.87 2.21 32.86
C ILE A 14 9.64 2.79 34.06
N GLY A 15 10.41 3.86 33.85
CA GLY A 15 11.07 4.60 34.93
C GLY A 15 12.01 3.73 35.76
N SER A 16 11.81 3.71 37.08
CA SER A 16 12.69 3.02 38.03
C SER A 16 12.66 1.48 37.92
N GLU A 17 11.65 0.89 37.27
CA GLU A 17 11.57 -0.55 37.06
C GLU A 17 12.39 -1.03 35.85
N ALA A 18 12.92 -0.10 35.05
CA ALA A 18 13.77 -0.38 33.91
C ALA A 18 15.21 -0.70 34.36
N SER A 19 15.38 -1.82 35.06
CA SER A 19 16.70 -2.32 35.42
C SER A 19 17.52 -2.62 34.15
N GLU A 20 18.85 -2.61 34.30
CA GLU A 20 19.74 -2.88 33.17
C GLU A 20 19.46 -4.26 32.53
N ASP A 21 19.18 -5.27 33.36
CA ASP A 21 18.84 -6.62 32.88
C ASP A 21 17.55 -6.62 32.05
N VAL A 22 16.55 -5.83 32.44
CA VAL A 22 15.30 -5.67 31.68
C VAL A 22 15.57 -5.00 30.34
N LEU A 23 16.34 -3.90 30.30
CA LEU A 23 16.66 -3.20 29.05
C LEU A 23 17.48 -4.07 28.10
N VAL A 24 18.42 -4.85 28.61
CA VAL A 24 19.20 -5.81 27.83
C VAL A 24 18.31 -6.91 27.25
N ALA A 25 17.36 -7.44 28.03
CA ALA A 25 16.42 -8.45 27.55
C ALA A 25 15.54 -7.91 26.41
N TRP A 26 15.01 -6.68 26.55
CA TRP A 26 14.23 -6.03 25.50
C TRP A 26 15.04 -5.73 24.25
N ARG A 27 16.31 -5.32 24.38
CA ARG A 27 17.19 -5.13 23.23
C ARG A 27 17.40 -6.43 22.46
N LYS A 28 17.69 -7.54 23.17
CA LYS A 28 17.83 -8.86 22.54
C LYS A 28 16.56 -9.31 21.84
N ALA A 29 15.39 -9.08 22.45
CA ALA A 29 14.09 -9.39 21.84
C ALA A 29 13.85 -8.56 20.58
N TYR A 30 14.14 -7.25 20.62
CA TYR A 30 14.06 -6.37 19.46
C TYR A 30 14.97 -6.84 18.33
N ASP A 31 16.25 -7.12 18.63
CA ASP A 31 17.22 -7.55 17.62
C ASP A 31 16.80 -8.88 16.96
N HIS A 32 16.22 -9.79 17.74
CA HIS A 32 15.68 -11.04 17.23
C HIS A 32 14.51 -10.81 16.25
N ILE A 33 13.53 -10.00 16.65
CA ILE A 33 12.37 -9.67 15.81
C ILE A 33 12.80 -8.91 14.55
N ALA A 34 13.69 -7.93 14.70
CA ALA A 34 14.22 -7.14 13.59
C ALA A 34 14.95 -8.03 12.57
N SER A 35 15.78 -8.97 13.04
CA SER A 35 16.46 -9.93 12.17
C SER A 35 15.48 -10.79 11.39
N PHE A 36 14.44 -11.29 12.05
CA PHE A 36 13.38 -12.07 11.40
C PHE A 36 12.65 -11.28 10.31
N PHE A 37 12.27 -10.02 10.57
CA PHE A 37 11.63 -9.17 9.57
C PHE A 37 12.57 -8.86 8.39
N ILE A 38 13.84 -8.53 8.66
CA ILE A 38 14.83 -8.24 7.61
C ILE A 38 15.03 -9.45 6.68
N GLU A 39 15.15 -10.65 7.25
CA GLU A 39 15.32 -11.87 6.46
C GLU A 39 14.07 -12.19 5.63
N THR A 40 12.89 -12.06 6.25
CA THR A 40 11.60 -12.29 5.59
C THR A 40 11.38 -11.30 4.46
N GLU A 41 11.60 -10.00 4.69
CA GLU A 41 11.45 -8.95 3.68
C GLU A 41 12.42 -9.14 2.52
N LYS A 42 13.70 -9.45 2.79
CA LYS A 42 14.68 -9.75 1.73
C LYS A 42 14.21 -10.87 0.82
N LYS A 43 13.66 -11.95 1.41
CA LYS A 43 13.14 -13.08 0.65
C LYS A 43 11.94 -12.65 -0.21
N LEU A 44 10.97 -11.95 0.38
CA LEU A 44 9.78 -11.47 -0.33
C LEU A 44 10.14 -10.49 -1.45
N THR A 45 11.08 -9.58 -1.21
CA THR A 45 11.57 -8.65 -2.23
C THR A 45 12.21 -9.39 -3.40
N ALA A 46 13.02 -10.41 -3.14
CA ALA A 46 13.61 -11.23 -4.21
C ALA A 46 12.52 -11.98 -5.01
N GLU A 47 11.58 -12.63 -4.32
CA GLU A 47 10.45 -13.32 -4.95
C GLU A 47 9.60 -12.41 -5.82
N VAL A 48 9.46 -11.12 -5.46
CA VAL A 48 8.69 -10.14 -6.23
C VAL A 48 9.48 -9.55 -7.38
N LYS A 49 10.77 -9.27 -7.19
CA LYS A 49 11.65 -8.70 -8.21
C LYS A 49 11.95 -9.68 -9.34
N ASP A 50 12.11 -10.96 -9.03
CA ASP A 50 12.57 -11.97 -9.99
C ASP A 50 11.43 -12.50 -10.90
N GLN A 51 10.18 -12.08 -10.66
CA GLN A 51 9.04 -12.41 -11.52
C GLN A 51 9.11 -11.65 -12.86
N PRO A 52 8.53 -12.17 -13.95
CA PRO A 52 8.34 -11.39 -15.17
C PRO A 52 7.60 -10.09 -14.89
N GLY A 53 8.20 -8.95 -15.23
CA GLY A 53 7.64 -7.61 -14.97
C GLY A 53 7.76 -7.12 -13.54
N GLY A 54 8.33 -7.91 -12.62
CA GLY A 54 8.62 -7.54 -11.24
C GLY A 54 9.70 -6.47 -11.11
N TRP A 55 9.71 -5.78 -9.97
CA TRP A 55 10.73 -4.79 -9.63
C TRP A 55 10.94 -4.69 -8.12
N GLU A 56 12.02 -4.03 -7.71
CA GLU A 56 12.35 -3.73 -6.32
C GLU A 56 12.22 -2.22 -6.06
N GLY A 57 11.74 -1.86 -4.85
CA GLY A 57 11.54 -0.48 -4.48
C GLY A 57 10.42 0.18 -5.26
N PHE A 58 10.69 1.37 -5.80
CA PHE A 58 9.69 2.21 -6.44
C PHE A 58 9.98 2.38 -7.94
N ARG A 59 8.96 2.15 -8.76
CA ARG A 59 8.99 2.33 -10.20
C ARG A 59 8.07 3.47 -10.61
N LYS A 60 8.46 4.27 -11.60
CA LYS A 60 7.68 5.43 -12.05
C LYS A 60 6.56 5.02 -13.00
N PHE A 61 5.38 5.57 -12.76
CA PHE A 61 4.18 5.41 -13.57
C PHE A 61 3.57 6.78 -13.85
N LYS A 62 2.86 6.88 -14.96
CA LYS A 62 2.02 8.04 -15.28
C LYS A 62 0.55 7.63 -15.29
N ILE A 63 -0.32 8.55 -14.88
CA ILE A 63 -1.76 8.39 -15.04
C ILE A 63 -2.10 8.57 -16.51
N VAL A 64 -2.69 7.56 -17.14
CA VAL A 64 -3.10 7.60 -18.55
C VAL A 64 -4.61 7.71 -18.72
N GLU A 65 -5.36 7.47 -17.65
CA GLU A 65 -6.81 7.60 -17.65
C GLU A 65 -7.31 7.84 -16.23
N ARG A 66 -8.36 8.66 -16.12
CA ARG A 66 -9.06 8.97 -14.88
C ARG A 66 -10.57 8.94 -15.13
N VAL A 67 -11.30 8.13 -14.39
CA VAL A 67 -12.76 7.99 -14.51
C VAL A 67 -13.41 8.14 -13.14
N GLU A 68 -14.36 9.05 -13.00
CA GLU A 68 -15.16 9.18 -11.78
C GLU A 68 -16.39 8.28 -11.88
N GLU A 69 -16.61 7.47 -10.86
CA GLU A 69 -17.67 6.45 -10.82
C GLU A 69 -18.34 6.44 -9.45
N ALA A 70 -19.66 6.29 -9.44
CA ALA A 70 -20.41 5.93 -8.25
C ALA A 70 -20.14 4.44 -7.92
N ASP A 71 -19.79 4.14 -6.67
CA ASP A 71 -19.62 2.76 -6.23
C ASP A 71 -21.00 2.11 -6.06
N ALA A 72 -21.37 1.28 -7.03
CA ALA A 72 -22.60 0.49 -7.00
C ALA A 72 -22.48 -0.79 -6.15
N SER A 73 -21.34 -1.03 -5.51
CA SER A 73 -21.07 -2.23 -4.70
C SER A 73 -21.26 -2.01 -3.20
N SER A 74 -21.94 -0.94 -2.78
CA SER A 74 -22.49 -0.84 -1.43
C SER A 74 -23.34 -2.09 -1.18
N PHE A 75 -22.76 -3.03 -0.45
CA PHE A 75 -23.42 -4.23 0.00
C PHE A 75 -24.64 -3.77 0.79
N THR A 76 -25.84 -4.06 0.28
CA THR A 76 -27.07 -3.93 1.05
C THR A 76 -26.96 -4.92 2.19
N THR A 77 -26.51 -4.45 3.36
CA THR A 77 -26.75 -5.19 4.59
C THR A 77 -28.25 -5.16 4.81
N ASP A 78 -28.84 -6.31 5.17
CA ASP A 78 -30.28 -6.47 5.48
C ASP A 78 -30.71 -5.69 6.75
N SER A 79 -30.06 -4.57 7.06
CA SER A 79 -30.37 -3.65 8.14
C SER A 79 -31.30 -2.57 7.61
N ASP A 80 -32.43 -2.36 8.28
CA ASP A 80 -33.39 -1.25 8.10
C ASP A 80 -32.78 0.16 8.32
N ASP A 81 -31.46 0.31 8.26
CA ASP A 81 -30.75 1.57 8.36
C ASP A 81 -30.66 2.21 6.96
N GLU A 82 -31.45 3.27 6.80
CA GLU A 82 -31.67 4.09 5.60
C GLU A 82 -30.42 4.92 5.21
N PHE A 83 -29.26 4.28 5.05
CA PHE A 83 -28.02 4.91 4.57
C PHE A 83 -27.55 4.27 3.26
N GLU A 84 -28.29 4.49 2.18
CA GLU A 84 -27.77 4.35 0.82
C GLU A 84 -26.89 5.57 0.47
N GLU A 85 -25.73 5.69 1.13
CA GLU A 85 -24.69 6.59 0.62
C GLU A 85 -24.01 5.91 -0.57
N THR A 86 -24.32 6.36 -1.78
CA THR A 86 -23.56 6.01 -2.98
C THR A 86 -22.14 6.57 -2.82
N GLU A 87 -21.17 5.69 -2.57
CA GLU A 87 -19.79 6.13 -2.33
C GLU A 87 -19.12 6.55 -3.65
N LEU A 88 -18.73 7.81 -3.78
CA LEU A 88 -18.03 8.29 -4.97
C LEU A 88 -16.56 7.81 -4.95
N ARG A 89 -16.08 7.28 -6.08
CA ARG A 89 -14.67 6.88 -6.25
C ARG A 89 -14.14 7.34 -7.61
N THR A 90 -12.83 7.53 -7.70
CA THR A 90 -12.14 7.77 -8.96
C THR A 90 -11.22 6.61 -9.29
N ILE A 91 -11.36 6.06 -10.48
CA ILE A 91 -10.50 5.03 -11.04
C ILE A 91 -9.33 5.70 -11.76
N PHE A 92 -8.11 5.23 -11.47
CA PHE A 92 -6.89 5.66 -12.15
C PHE A 92 -6.24 4.47 -12.85
N LYS A 93 -5.89 4.65 -14.13
CA LYS A 93 -5.07 3.69 -14.87
C LYS A 93 -3.64 4.22 -14.97
N LEU A 94 -2.69 3.40 -14.55
CA LEU A 94 -1.28 3.74 -14.37
C LEU A 94 -0.43 2.95 -15.37
N GLU A 95 0.37 3.64 -16.19
CA GLU A 95 1.29 3.01 -17.15
C GLU A 95 2.76 3.29 -16.77
N PRO A 96 3.69 2.31 -16.86
CA PRO A 96 5.11 2.55 -16.64
C PRO A 96 5.68 3.61 -17.60
N VAL A 97 6.58 4.47 -17.11
CA VAL A 97 7.21 5.51 -17.95
C VAL A 97 8.56 5.08 -18.56
N ASP A 98 9.17 4.01 -18.06
CA ASP A 98 10.53 3.56 -18.38
C ASP A 98 10.66 2.78 -19.70
N GLY A 99 9.63 2.82 -20.55
CA GLY A 99 9.58 2.13 -21.85
C GLY A 99 9.37 0.61 -21.76
N ASN A 100 9.61 -0.01 -20.62
CA ASN A 100 9.27 -1.40 -20.37
C ASN A 100 7.81 -1.49 -19.90
N LYS A 101 6.88 -1.87 -20.79
CA LYS A 101 5.46 -1.95 -20.39
C LYS A 101 5.10 -3.21 -19.61
N THR A 102 6.02 -4.17 -19.46
CA THR A 102 5.72 -5.43 -18.78
C THR A 102 5.44 -5.19 -17.29
N LEU A 103 4.34 -5.78 -16.82
CA LEU A 103 3.89 -5.80 -15.44
C LEU A 103 3.72 -7.24 -14.97
N PRO A 104 3.86 -7.51 -13.66
CA PRO A 104 3.71 -8.86 -13.12
C PRO A 104 2.24 -9.28 -13.16
N VAL A 105 2.01 -10.59 -13.10
CA VAL A 105 0.66 -11.14 -12.93
C VAL A 105 0.18 -10.82 -11.52
N HIS A 106 -0.86 -10.00 -11.41
CA HIS A 106 -1.48 -9.71 -10.10
C HIS A 106 -2.41 -10.85 -9.67
N LYS A 107 -2.55 -11.01 -8.36
CA LYS A 107 -3.58 -11.83 -7.73
C LYS A 107 -4.61 -10.92 -7.05
N PHE A 108 -5.89 -11.26 -7.14
CA PHE A 108 -6.94 -10.47 -6.50
C PHE A 108 -6.73 -10.40 -4.99
N GLY A 109 -6.79 -9.18 -4.46
CA GLY A 109 -6.52 -8.85 -3.05
C GLY A 109 -5.10 -8.32 -2.78
N GLN A 110 -4.21 -8.34 -3.78
CA GLN A 110 -2.94 -7.61 -3.71
C GLN A 110 -3.15 -6.08 -3.79
N TYR A 111 -2.20 -5.35 -3.23
CA TYR A 111 -2.17 -3.89 -3.25
C TYR A 111 -0.80 -3.38 -3.69
N VAL A 112 -0.76 -2.11 -4.09
CA VAL A 112 0.48 -1.36 -4.36
C VAL A 112 0.60 -0.19 -3.39
N CYS A 113 1.82 0.14 -3.00
CA CYS A 113 2.12 1.39 -2.31
C CYS A 113 2.39 2.47 -3.36
N ILE A 114 1.59 3.53 -3.37
CA ILE A 114 1.82 4.72 -4.19
C ILE A 114 2.55 5.76 -3.36
N ARG A 115 3.71 6.18 -3.88
CA ARG A 115 4.54 7.27 -3.36
C ARG A 115 4.43 8.48 -4.27
N TYR A 116 4.16 9.63 -3.68
CA TYR A 116 4.01 10.90 -4.38
C TYR A 116 4.31 12.07 -3.45
N HIS A 117 4.57 13.23 -4.05
CA HIS A 117 4.83 14.47 -3.33
C HIS A 117 3.56 15.30 -3.20
N MET A 118 3.29 15.78 -1.98
CA MET A 118 2.23 16.73 -1.66
C MET A 118 2.90 17.97 -1.06
N GLY A 119 3.27 18.92 -1.93
CA GLY A 119 4.20 20.00 -1.56
C GLY A 119 5.56 19.41 -1.17
N ASP A 120 6.06 19.78 0.01
CA ASP A 120 7.36 19.31 0.53
C ASP A 120 7.28 17.95 1.24
N VAL A 121 6.09 17.35 1.35
CA VAL A 121 5.88 16.08 2.07
C VAL A 121 5.83 14.91 1.08
N THR A 122 6.69 13.92 1.31
CA THR A 122 6.59 12.63 0.61
C THR A 122 5.57 11.74 1.30
N THR A 123 4.53 11.37 0.59
CA THR A 123 3.42 10.57 1.11
C THR A 123 3.44 9.17 0.51
N HIS A 124 3.05 8.17 1.30
CA HIS A 124 2.89 6.78 0.91
C HIS A 124 1.48 6.31 1.26
N ARG A 125 0.77 5.71 0.31
CA ARG A 125 -0.58 5.14 0.53
C ARG A 125 -0.73 3.82 -0.22
N ASN A 126 -1.36 2.85 0.42
CA ASN A 126 -1.61 1.55 -0.19
C ASN A 126 -3.00 1.54 -0.83
N TYR A 127 -3.09 1.06 -2.07
CA TYR A 127 -4.36 0.84 -2.76
C TYR A 127 -4.41 -0.57 -3.32
N THR A 128 -5.51 -1.26 -3.04
CA THR A 128 -5.82 -2.55 -3.65
C THR A 128 -5.83 -2.41 -5.16
N LEU A 129 -5.14 -3.31 -5.85
CA LEU A 129 -5.23 -3.40 -7.30
C LEU A 129 -6.57 -3.99 -7.67
N GLN A 130 -7.31 -3.27 -8.50
CA GLN A 130 -8.54 -3.80 -9.09
C GLN A 130 -8.21 -4.75 -10.23
N SER A 131 -7.20 -4.43 -11.03
CA SER A 131 -6.70 -5.29 -12.10
C SER A 131 -5.35 -4.82 -12.64
N ILE A 132 -4.72 -5.67 -13.44
CA ILE A 132 -3.69 -5.28 -14.41
C ILE A 132 -4.19 -5.68 -15.80
N THR A 133 -4.52 -4.71 -16.64
CA THR A 133 -5.06 -4.91 -18.00
C THR A 133 -4.37 -3.98 -18.98
N ASP A 134 -4.06 -4.47 -20.19
CA ASP A 134 -3.37 -3.70 -21.24
C ASP A 134 -2.11 -2.95 -20.75
N ASN A 135 -1.30 -3.64 -19.95
CA ASN A 135 -0.09 -3.12 -19.30
C ASN A 135 -0.32 -1.87 -18.42
N LYS A 136 -1.51 -1.75 -17.84
CA LYS A 136 -1.87 -0.69 -16.90
C LYS A 136 -2.30 -1.30 -15.58
N MET A 137 -1.83 -0.72 -14.47
CA MET A 137 -2.38 -1.02 -13.15
C MET A 137 -3.61 -0.17 -12.92
N VAL A 138 -4.67 -0.76 -12.38
CA VAL A 138 -5.92 -0.07 -12.09
C VAL A 138 -6.13 0.01 -10.58
N ILE A 139 -6.29 1.22 -10.07
CA ILE A 139 -6.61 1.49 -8.66
C ILE A 139 -7.85 2.37 -8.57
N ALA A 140 -8.56 2.25 -7.45
CA ALA A 140 -9.66 3.14 -7.11
C ALA A 140 -9.34 3.94 -5.84
N VAL A 141 -9.66 5.22 -5.86
CA VAL A 141 -9.54 6.13 -4.72
C VAL A 141 -10.94 6.62 -4.36
N LYS A 142 -11.41 6.26 -3.16
CA LYS A 142 -12.66 6.77 -2.59
C LYS A 142 -12.54 8.26 -2.25
N HIS A 143 -13.56 9.04 -2.58
CA HIS A 143 -13.66 10.44 -2.16
C HIS A 143 -13.83 10.51 -0.65
N MET A 144 -12.87 11.15 0.01
CA MET A 144 -12.84 11.37 1.46
C MET A 144 -12.28 12.76 1.69
N ASP A 145 -13.16 13.77 1.72
CA ASP A 145 -12.80 15.18 1.74
C ASP A 145 -12.02 15.59 3.00
N GLU A 146 -12.26 14.87 4.09
CA GLU A 146 -11.57 15.01 5.38
C GLU A 146 -10.18 14.37 5.41
N VAL A 147 -9.85 13.53 4.42
CA VAL A 147 -8.55 12.84 4.32
C VAL A 147 -7.65 13.59 3.33
N PRO A 148 -6.63 14.34 3.79
CA PRO A 148 -5.82 15.21 2.93
C PRO A 148 -5.18 14.48 1.75
N THR A 149 -4.81 13.21 1.93
CA THR A 149 -4.18 12.41 0.88
C THR A 149 -5.15 12.00 -0.21
N SER A 150 -6.39 11.61 0.15
CA SER A 150 -7.41 11.27 -0.85
C SER A 150 -7.80 12.53 -1.62
N LYS A 151 -8.16 13.60 -0.88
CA LYS A 151 -8.48 14.91 -1.45
C LYS A 151 -7.40 15.41 -2.42
N TYR A 152 -6.13 15.38 -2.00
CA TYR A 152 -5.04 15.83 -2.87
C TYR A 152 -4.96 15.03 -4.18
N MET A 153 -5.07 13.70 -4.12
CA MET A 153 -5.07 12.87 -5.35
C MET A 153 -6.24 13.28 -6.25
N LEU A 154 -7.44 13.34 -5.70
CA LEU A 154 -8.65 13.62 -6.47
C LEU A 154 -8.65 15.03 -7.06
N GLU A 155 -8.03 16.02 -6.41
CA GLU A 155 -7.94 17.37 -6.98
C GLU A 155 -6.82 17.47 -8.03
N ASN A 156 -5.65 16.87 -7.79
CA ASN A 156 -4.41 17.17 -8.50
C ASN A 156 -3.98 16.11 -9.52
N TRP A 157 -4.39 14.85 -9.35
CA TRP A 157 -4.01 13.79 -10.26
C TRP A 157 -4.83 13.86 -11.54
N LYS A 158 -4.18 14.33 -12.60
CA LYS A 158 -4.72 14.40 -13.97
C LYS A 158 -3.91 13.45 -14.86
N GLU A 159 -4.39 13.21 -16.07
CA GLU A 159 -3.61 12.48 -17.07
C GLU A 159 -2.24 13.14 -17.28
N GLY A 160 -1.20 12.32 -17.34
CA GLY A 160 0.19 12.74 -17.38
C GLY A 160 0.86 12.94 -16.01
N PHE A 161 0.10 12.98 -14.90
CA PHE A 161 0.69 13.08 -13.57
C PHE A 161 1.51 11.82 -13.25
N GLU A 162 2.74 11.99 -12.76
CA GLU A 162 3.65 10.90 -12.42
C GLU A 162 3.56 10.53 -10.94
N VAL A 163 3.53 9.23 -10.68
CA VAL A 163 3.60 8.63 -9.35
C VAL A 163 4.66 7.54 -9.33
N GLU A 164 5.08 7.17 -8.14
CA GLU A 164 5.97 6.03 -7.95
C GLU A 164 5.21 4.90 -7.26
N THR A 165 5.39 3.66 -7.70
CA THR A 165 4.66 2.53 -7.14
C THR A 165 5.61 1.42 -6.70
N SER A 166 5.29 0.78 -5.57
CA SER A 166 5.85 -0.53 -5.24
C SER A 166 5.30 -1.58 -6.19
N PRO A 167 5.94 -2.75 -6.33
CA PRO A 167 5.32 -3.88 -6.98
C PRO A 167 4.04 -4.32 -6.23
N PRO A 168 3.15 -5.10 -6.87
CA PRO A 168 2.00 -5.72 -6.21
C PRO A 168 2.46 -6.65 -5.09
N VAL A 169 1.95 -6.43 -3.88
CA VAL A 169 2.23 -7.26 -2.69
C VAL A 169 0.95 -7.54 -1.92
N GLY A 170 1.04 -8.36 -0.87
CA GLY A 170 -0.09 -8.71 -0.01
C GLY A 170 -0.47 -10.18 -0.08
N SER A 171 -0.86 -10.72 1.07
CA SER A 171 -1.22 -12.13 1.25
C SER A 171 -2.72 -12.35 1.48
N PHE A 172 -3.52 -11.29 1.55
CA PHE A 172 -4.97 -11.38 1.57
C PHE A 172 -5.45 -11.60 0.14
N LEU A 173 -5.60 -12.86 -0.26
CA LEU A 173 -5.93 -13.24 -1.63
C LEU A 173 -7.32 -13.83 -1.68
N LEU A 174 -8.06 -13.54 -2.75
CA LEU A 174 -9.27 -14.27 -3.05
C LEU A 174 -8.89 -15.74 -3.27
N LEU A 175 -9.39 -16.63 -2.42
CA LEU A 175 -9.27 -18.05 -2.63
C LEU A 175 -10.13 -18.40 -3.85
N GLU A 176 -9.53 -19.00 -4.87
CA GLU A 176 -10.33 -19.65 -5.91
C GLU A 176 -11.19 -20.70 -5.20
N SER A 177 -12.51 -20.55 -5.24
CA SER A 177 -13.39 -21.61 -4.79
C SER A 177 -13.05 -22.84 -5.64
N LEU A 178 -12.71 -23.95 -4.98
CA LEU A 178 -12.56 -25.24 -5.64
C LEU A 178 -13.83 -25.45 -6.46
N SER A 179 -13.68 -25.47 -7.78
CA SER A 179 -14.74 -25.87 -8.69
C SER A 179 -14.97 -27.36 -8.43
N VAL A 180 -15.98 -27.67 -7.60
CA VAL A 180 -16.52 -29.03 -7.45
C VAL A 180 -17.43 -29.32 -8.63
#